data_AF-A0A8C7GZU0-F1
#
_entry.id   AF-A0A8C7GZU0-F1
#
_cell.length_a   1.000
_cell.length_b   1.000
_cell.length_c   1.000
_cell.angle_alpha   90.00
_cell.angle_beta   90.00
_cell.angle_gamma   90.00
#
_symmetry.space_group_name_H-M   'P 1'
#
loop_
_entity.id
_entity.type
_entity.pdbx_description
1 polymer ?
#
loop_
_entity_poly.entity_id
_entity_poly.type
_entity_poly.pdbx_seq_one_letter_code
_entity_poly.pdbx_strand_id
1 'polypeptide(L)' 'FSESSICQARATVMIYDDGNKMWLPAGTGSQTFSRVQIYHNPSTNAFRVVGRKMQTDQQVECVCVYMYSIYDNGF' A
#
# COMPACT_ATOMS: atom_id res chain seq x y z
N PHE A 1 -0.20 20.07 -11.16
CA PHE A 1 -0.64 19.61 -9.83
C PHE A 1 0.24 18.45 -9.41
N SER A 2 0.87 18.52 -8.23
CA SER A 2 1.76 17.46 -7.75
C SER A 2 0.98 16.36 -7.03
N GLU A 3 1.55 15.17 -6.98
CA GLU A 3 1.05 14.07 -6.16
C GLU A 3 1.04 14.46 -4.68
N SER A 4 -0.03 14.09 -3.95
CA SER A 4 -0.17 14.38 -2.52
C SER A 4 -0.72 13.18 -1.75
N SER A 5 -0.37 13.07 -0.47
CA SER A 5 -0.92 12.06 0.45
C SER A 5 -2.31 12.50 0.90
N ILE A 6 -3.32 11.66 0.72
CA ILE A 6 -4.72 11.97 1.05
C ILE A 6 -5.22 11.23 2.31
N CYS A 7 -4.58 10.12 2.66
CA CYS A 7 -4.93 9.32 3.83
C CYS A 7 -3.68 8.61 4.36
N GLN A 8 -3.66 8.36 5.67
CA GLN A 8 -2.64 7.57 6.34
C GLN A 8 -3.29 6.62 7.35
N ALA A 9 -2.79 5.40 7.41
CA ALA A 9 -3.17 4.41 8.41
C ALA A 9 -1.94 3.68 8.96
N ARG A 10 -2.13 3.04 10.12
CA ARG A 10 -1.16 2.12 10.72
C ARG A 10 -1.70 0.70 10.56
N ALA A 11 -0.96 -0.15 9.85
CA ALA A 11 -1.34 -1.53 9.61
C ALA A 11 -0.10 -2.41 9.40
N THR A 12 -0.23 -3.73 9.56
CA THR A 12 0.75 -4.68 9.02
C THR A 12 0.42 -4.94 7.55
N VAL A 13 1.44 -5.02 6.70
CA VAL A 13 1.26 -5.29 5.26
C VAL A 13 1.54 -6.77 5.00
N MET A 14 0.60 -7.42 4.32
CA MET A 14 0.65 -8.85 4.02
C MET A 14 0.46 -9.07 2.52
N ILE A 15 1.09 -10.12 1.99
CA ILE A 15 0.92 -10.61 0.63
C ILE A 15 0.25 -11.98 0.73
N TYR A 16 -0.78 -12.21 -0.06
CA TYR A 16 -1.41 -13.52 -0.12
C TYR A 16 -0.61 -14.43 -1.04
N ASP A 17 -0.21 -15.59 -0.54
CA ASP A 17 0.39 -16.67 -1.31
C ASP A 17 -0.71 -17.64 -1.75
N ASP A 18 -1.07 -17.57 -3.03
CA ASP A 18 -2.09 -18.43 -3.63
C ASP A 18 -1.70 -19.92 -3.66
N GLY A 19 -0.41 -20.25 -3.67
CA GLY A 19 0.06 -21.63 -3.69
C GLY A 19 -0.16 -22.32 -2.35
N ASN A 20 0.17 -21.61 -1.27
CA ASN A 20 0.06 -22.12 0.11
C ASN A 20 -1.24 -21.69 0.82
N LYS A 21 -2.10 -20.91 0.16
CA LYS A 21 -3.38 -20.40 0.68
C LYS A 21 -3.23 -19.65 2.02
N MET A 22 -2.15 -18.91 2.17
CA MET A 22 -1.80 -18.23 3.42
C MET A 22 -1.37 -16.78 3.20
N TRP A 23 -1.50 -15.97 4.25
CA TRP A 23 -0.98 -14.61 4.27
C TRP A 23 0.47 -14.61 4.75
N LEU A 24 1.38 -14.05 3.96
CA LEU A 24 2.78 -13.87 4.30
C LEU A 24 3.07 -12.38 4.57
N PRO A 25 3.99 -12.04 5.49
CA PRO A 25 4.43 -10.66 5.67
C PRO A 25 4.99 -10.08 4.37
N ALA A 26 4.69 -8.80 4.09
CA ALA A 26 5.28 -8.11 2.96
C ALA A 26 6.76 -7.76 3.22
N GLY A 27 7.57 -7.77 2.17
CA GLY A 27 9.00 -7.44 2.25
C GLY A 27 9.86 -8.47 3.00
N THR A 28 11.12 -8.12 3.23
CA THR A 28 12.08 -8.98 3.94
C THR A 28 12.03 -8.74 5.46
N GLY A 29 12.27 -9.78 6.25
CA GLY A 29 12.45 -9.68 7.71
C GLY A 29 11.18 -9.88 8.52
N SER A 30 11.24 -9.48 9.80
CA SER A 30 10.14 -9.67 10.75
C SER A 30 8.93 -8.80 10.40
N GLN A 31 7.73 -9.33 10.69
CA GLN A 31 6.49 -8.56 10.58
C GLN A 31 6.50 -7.41 11.57
N THR A 32 6.33 -6.20 11.07
CA THR A 32 6.19 -4.99 11.89
C THR A 32 5.04 -4.14 11.39
N PHE A 33 4.59 -3.21 12.23
CA PHE A 33 3.66 -2.19 11.77
C PHE A 33 4.32 -1.30 10.71
N SER A 34 3.53 -0.94 9.71
CA SER A 34 3.90 -0.05 8.64
C SER A 34 3.01 1.18 8.66
N ARG A 35 3.58 2.30 8.24
CA ARG A 35 2.84 3.50 7.90
C ARG A 35 2.39 3.36 6.45
N VAL A 36 1.09 3.19 6.25
CA VAL A 36 0.48 3.04 4.93
C VAL A 36 -0.11 4.38 4.51
N GLN A 37 0.25 4.86 3.34
CA GLN A 37 -0.22 6.12 2.78
C GLN A 37 -0.84 5.90 1.41
N ILE A 38 -1.95 6.59 1.17
CA ILE A 38 -2.58 6.67 -0.16
C ILE A 38 -2.17 8.00 -0.77
N TYR A 39 -1.59 7.95 -1.97
CA TYR A 39 -1.22 9.11 -2.74
C TYR A 39 -2.14 9.26 -3.95
N HIS A 40 -2.56 10.49 -4.25
CA HIS A 40 -3.33 10.85 -5.44
C HIS A 40 -2.50 11.73 -6.36
N ASN A 41 -2.40 11.35 -7.63
CA ASN A 41 -1.88 12.19 -8.70
C ASN A 41 -3.06 12.75 -9.50
N PRO A 42 -3.49 14.00 -9.24
CA PRO A 42 -4.61 14.61 -9.96
C PRO A 42 -4.33 14.85 -11.45
N SER A 43 -3.05 14.87 -11.88
CA SER A 43 -2.71 15.07 -13.30
C SER A 43 -3.02 13.85 -14.15
N THR A 44 -2.93 12.65 -13.57
CA THR A 44 -3.24 11.37 -14.25
C THR A 44 -4.47 10.67 -13.67
N ASN A 45 -5.13 11.31 -12.69
CA ASN A 45 -6.17 10.74 -11.85
C ASN A 45 -5.84 9.33 -11.31
N ALA A 46 -4.57 9.10 -10.97
CA ALA A 46 -4.10 7.80 -10.50
C ALA A 46 -3.90 7.82 -8.98
N PHE A 47 -4.12 6.67 -8.35
CA PHE A 47 -3.80 6.46 -6.94
C PHE A 47 -2.72 5.39 -6.77
N ARG A 48 -1.92 5.54 -5.73
CA ARG A 48 -0.97 4.50 -5.29
C ARG A 48 -1.00 4.34 -3.78
N VAL A 49 -0.73 3.13 -3.32
CA VAL A 49 -0.59 2.81 -1.90
C VAL A 49 0.88 2.54 -1.62
N VAL A 50 1.42 3.22 -0.61
CA VAL A 50 2.83 3.10 -0.19
C VAL A 50 2.87 2.69 1.27
N GLY A 51 3.44 1.52 1.55
CA GLY A 51 3.69 1.04 2.91
C GLY A 51 5.18 1.11 3.26
N ARG A 52 5.51 1.77 4.38
CA ARG A 52 6.88 1.81 4.93
C ARG A 52 6.92 1.21 6.32
N LYS A 53 7.87 0.30 6.58
CA LYS A 53 8.11 -0.24 7.93
C LYS A 53 8.35 0.90 8.90
N MET A 54 7.70 0.86 10.06
CA MET A 54 8.05 1.73 11.18
C MET A 54 9.24 1.14 11.94
N GLN A 55 10.38 1.07 11.24
CA GLN A 55 11.68 0.66 11.74
C GLN A 55 12.71 1.76 11.43
N THR A 56 13.89 1.68 12.04
CA THR A 56 14.94 2.69 11.97
C THR A 56 15.43 2.98 10.54
N ASP A 57 15.27 2.02 9.64
CA ASP A 57 15.70 2.05 8.24
C ASP A 57 14.58 2.42 7.24
N GLN A 58 13.34 2.61 7.71
CA GLN A 58 12.15 2.98 6.92
C GLN A 58 12.00 2.20 5.60
N GLN A 59 12.31 0.89 5.61
CA GLN A 59 12.26 0.07 4.41
C GLN A 59 10.87 0.13 3.74
N VAL A 60 10.84 0.36 2.43
CA VAL A 60 9.61 0.34 1.62
C VAL A 60 9.26 -1.12 1.33
N GLU A 61 8.08 -1.57 1.76
CA GLU A 61 7.65 -2.97 1.60
C GLU A 61 6.65 -3.17 0.47
N CYS A 62 5.82 -2.17 0.22
CA CYS A 62 4.75 -2.25 -0.76
C CYS A 62 4.66 -0.94 -1.53
N VAL A 63 4.80 -1.06 -2.84
CA VAL A 63 4.42 -0.03 -3.81
C VAL A 63 3.37 -0.70 -4.70
N CYS A 64 2.10 -0.47 -4.39
CA CYS A 64 1.02 -0.86 -5.29
C CYS A 64 0.62 0.38 -6.09
N VAL A 65 0.88 0.35 -7.39
CA VAL A 65 0.32 1.29 -8.36
C VAL A 65 -0.81 0.53 -9.03
N TYR A 66 -2.07 0.90 -8.80
CA TYR A 66 -3.21 0.74 -9.71
C TYR A 66 -4.53 1.05 -8.98
N MET A 67 -5.17 2.15 -9.38
CA MET A 67 -6.62 2.32 -9.38
C MET A 67 -6.95 3.13 -10.64
N TYR A 68 -6.99 2.47 -11.80
CA TYR A 68 -7.92 2.91 -12.85
C TYR A 68 -9.30 2.62 -12.27
N SER A 69 -10.03 3.66 -11.90
CA SER A 69 -11.46 3.61 -11.53
C SER A 69 -11.84 2.34 -10.78
N ILE A 70 -11.95 2.41 -9.45
CA ILE A 70 -12.93 1.54 -8.78
C ILE A 70 -14.23 1.69 -9.57
N TYR A 71 -14.57 0.69 -10.38
CA TYR A 71 -15.89 0.59 -10.97
C TYR A 71 -16.78 0.46 -9.75
N ASP A 72 -17.41 1.58 -9.40
CA ASP A 72 -18.57 1.60 -8.53
C ASP A 72 -19.63 0.78 -9.26
N ASN A 73 -19.60 -0.54 -9.05
CA ASN A 73 -20.78 -1.35 -9.26
C ASN A 73 -21.68 -1.00 -8.10
N GLY A 74 -22.40 0.11 -8.27
CA GLY A 74 -23.33 0.65 -7.30
C GLY A 74 -24.17 -0.47 -6.70
N PHE A 75 -24.11 -0.54 -5.38
CA PHE A 75 -25.21 -1.02 -4.55
C PHE A 75 -25.88 0.20 -3.94
#